data_AF-A0A2K9NFJ1-F1
#
_entry.id   AF-A0A2K9NFJ1-F1
#
_cell.length_a   1.000
_cell.length_b   1.000
_cell.length_c   1.000
_cell.angle_alpha   90.00
_cell.angle_beta   90.00
_cell.angle_gamma   90.00
#
_symmetry.space_group_name_H-M   'P 1'
#
loop_
_entity.id
_entity.type
_entity.pdbx_description
1 polymer ?
#
loop_
_entity_poly.entity_id
_entity_poly.type
_entity_poly.pdbx_seq_one_letter_code
_entity_poly.pdbx_strand_id
1 'polypeptide(L)'
;MAAQSDELFGSFGFADAGKSNRLPYFLANVGHESGGCTITHENLNYSTAARLCAVWPSRFPTEASAQPYVNNPQALANNVYAGRMGNTQPGDGYLYRGRGYIQLTGRDAYTAVGQAAGLDLVNNPDLAAAPENALRVACGFWAWKGLNPVCDTGDFNAVVEKINGGLNGLDDRNAWLAKVQKVLAGESVRDLNAKSTIQAVQQALNSRGYTEVGTADGIWGNNSQKGADRFRKDNNLGGVGNKVDTALLSALGL
;
A
#
# COMPACT_ATOMS: atom_id res chain seq x y z
N MET A 1 9.82 4.16 15.80
CA MET A 1 8.86 4.08 14.69
C MET A 1 7.44 3.76 15.17
N ALA A 2 7.15 2.63 15.83
CA ALA A 2 5.78 2.29 16.26
C ALA A 2 5.12 3.32 17.21
N ALA A 3 5.83 3.77 18.26
CA ALA A 3 5.29 4.78 19.18
C ALA A 3 5.00 6.15 18.50
N GLN A 4 5.75 6.49 17.45
CA GLN A 4 5.55 7.72 16.68
C GLN A 4 4.38 7.59 15.69
N SER A 5 4.10 6.38 15.19
CA SER A 5 2.93 6.15 14.34
C SER A 5 1.63 6.19 15.13
N ASP A 6 1.60 5.70 16.37
CA ASP A 6 0.38 5.70 17.19
C ASP A 6 -0.05 7.13 17.58
N GLU A 7 0.91 7.96 17.99
CA GLU A 7 0.66 9.39 18.28
C GLU A 7 0.17 10.13 17.02
N LEU A 8 0.82 9.90 15.88
CA LEU A 8 0.43 10.47 14.60
C LEU A 8 -0.98 10.01 14.19
N PHE A 9 -1.29 8.72 14.32
CA PHE A 9 -2.62 8.21 13.99
C PHE A 9 -3.69 8.79 14.90
N GLY A 10 -3.37 8.98 16.19
CA GLY A 10 -4.22 9.70 17.13
C GLY A 10 -4.50 11.15 16.69
N SER A 11 -3.47 11.90 16.29
CA SER A 11 -3.64 13.32 15.89
C SER A 11 -4.50 13.51 14.64
N PHE A 12 -4.64 12.47 13.81
CA PHE A 12 -5.47 12.48 12.60
C PHE A 12 -6.83 11.77 12.77
N GLY A 13 -7.17 11.37 13.99
CA GLY A 13 -8.46 10.75 14.33
C GLY A 13 -8.63 9.33 13.80
N PHE A 14 -7.54 8.63 13.48
CA PHE A 14 -7.57 7.23 13.07
C PHE A 14 -7.80 6.28 14.25
N ALA A 15 -7.47 6.72 15.46
CA ALA A 15 -7.64 5.97 16.71
C ALA A 15 -8.90 6.37 17.51
N ASP A 16 -9.80 7.18 16.92
CA ASP A 16 -11.02 7.63 17.59
C ASP A 16 -11.94 6.44 17.95
N ALA A 17 -12.49 6.45 19.17
CA ALA A 17 -13.39 5.41 19.63
C ALA A 17 -14.62 5.28 18.73
N GLY A 18 -14.94 4.04 18.33
CA GLY A 18 -16.06 3.74 17.42
C GLY A 18 -15.80 4.04 15.95
N LYS A 19 -14.56 4.42 15.57
CA LYS A 19 -14.18 4.77 14.19
C LYS A 19 -13.28 3.71 13.53
N SER A 20 -13.70 2.45 13.64
CA SER A 20 -12.90 1.27 13.26
C SER A 20 -12.49 1.20 11.79
N ASN A 21 -13.17 1.92 10.89
CA ASN A 21 -12.91 1.85 9.46
C ASN A 21 -11.77 2.78 9.00
N ARG A 22 -11.47 3.85 9.75
CA ARG A 22 -10.57 4.92 9.28
C ARG A 22 -9.15 4.41 9.04
N LEU A 23 -8.56 3.73 10.04
CA LEU A 23 -7.18 3.24 9.93
C LEU A 23 -7.03 2.12 8.86
N PRO A 24 -7.89 1.08 8.81
CA PRO A 24 -7.81 0.07 7.75
C PRO A 24 -7.93 0.65 6.35
N TYR A 25 -8.88 1.57 6.13
CA TYR A 25 -9.10 2.17 4.81
C TYR A 25 -7.93 3.05 4.40
N PHE A 26 -7.38 3.83 5.35
CA PHE A 26 -6.18 4.63 5.12
C PHE A 26 -4.99 3.76 4.68
N LEU A 27 -4.64 2.75 5.49
CA LEU A 27 -3.50 1.88 5.21
C LEU A 27 -3.67 1.08 3.91
N ALA A 28 -4.90 0.66 3.59
CA ALA A 28 -5.19 -0.03 2.33
C ALA A 28 -4.92 0.85 1.11
N ASN A 29 -5.39 2.10 1.15
CA ASN A 29 -5.15 3.06 0.09
C ASN A 29 -3.67 3.43 0.01
N VAL A 30 -2.99 3.70 1.13
CA VAL A 30 -1.54 3.95 1.14
C VAL A 30 -0.76 2.78 0.54
N GLY A 31 -1.11 1.54 0.89
CA GLY A 31 -0.49 0.34 0.33
C GLY A 31 -0.61 0.25 -1.19
N HIS A 32 -1.79 0.56 -1.71
CA HIS A 32 -2.04 0.62 -3.16
C HIS A 32 -1.24 1.74 -3.84
N GLU A 33 -1.36 2.99 -3.38
CA GLU A 33 -0.75 4.16 -4.03
C GLU A 33 0.78 4.10 -4.09
N SER A 34 1.39 3.43 -3.11
CA SER A 34 2.85 3.41 -2.95
C SER A 34 3.51 2.09 -3.37
N GLY A 35 2.74 1.12 -3.88
CA GLY A 35 3.25 -0.22 -4.15
C GLY A 35 3.82 -0.89 -2.89
N GLY A 36 3.11 -0.77 -1.77
CA GLY A 36 3.57 -1.27 -0.47
C GLY A 36 4.72 -0.45 0.13
N CYS A 37 4.65 0.88 0.01
CA CYS A 37 5.63 1.84 0.52
C CYS A 37 7.00 1.79 -0.19
N THR A 38 7.05 1.27 -1.42
CA THR A 38 8.29 1.16 -2.21
C THR A 38 8.50 2.34 -3.17
N ILE A 39 7.42 3.06 -3.51
CA ILE A 39 7.44 4.20 -4.42
C ILE A 39 7.35 5.50 -3.62
N THR A 40 8.36 6.37 -3.77
CA THR A 40 8.48 7.63 -3.01
C THR A 40 8.53 8.89 -3.88
N HIS A 41 8.64 8.75 -5.20
CA HIS A 41 8.63 9.86 -6.15
C HIS A 41 8.26 9.37 -7.54
N GLU A 42 7.70 10.25 -8.36
CA GLU A 42 7.53 9.95 -9.79
C GLU A 42 8.88 9.99 -10.52
N ASN A 43 9.08 9.05 -11.44
CA ASN A 43 10.21 9.08 -12.37
C ASN A 43 9.76 9.69 -13.69
N LEU A 44 10.17 10.94 -13.94
CA LEU A 44 9.89 11.68 -15.17
C LEU A 44 11.01 11.53 -16.22
N ASN A 45 11.90 10.54 -16.08
CA ASN A 45 12.96 10.31 -17.03
C ASN A 45 12.52 9.36 -18.15
N TYR A 46 12.20 9.93 -19.32
CA TYR A 46 11.82 9.17 -20.52
C TYR A 46 12.94 9.22 -21.55
N SER A 47 13.39 8.05 -22.01
CA SER A 47 14.52 7.92 -22.94
C SER A 47 14.16 8.08 -24.41
N THR A 48 12.87 8.09 -24.78
CA THR A 48 12.42 8.20 -26.17
C THR A 48 11.23 9.15 -26.31
N ALA A 49 11.20 9.89 -27.43
CA ALA A 49 10.10 10.78 -27.80
C ALA A 49 8.81 9.98 -28.05
N ALA A 50 8.90 8.83 -28.72
CA ALA A 50 7.78 7.91 -28.92
C ALA A 50 7.07 7.54 -27.59
N ARG A 51 7.82 7.29 -26.51
CA ARG A 51 7.21 6.98 -25.21
C ARG A 51 6.51 8.18 -24.60
N LEU A 52 7.07 9.38 -24.72
CA LEU A 52 6.41 10.61 -24.29
C LEU A 52 5.09 10.86 -25.04
N CYS A 53 5.06 10.64 -26.36
CA CYS A 53 3.85 10.70 -27.17
C CYS A 53 2.81 9.67 -26.72
N ALA A 54 3.23 8.45 -26.36
CA ALA A 54 2.32 7.40 -25.88
C ALA A 54 1.72 7.73 -24.50
N VAL A 55 2.49 8.35 -23.59
CA VAL A 55 2.03 8.68 -22.23
C VAL A 55 1.20 9.96 -22.22
N TRP A 56 1.56 10.96 -23.03
CA TRP A 56 0.86 12.24 -23.11
C TRP A 56 0.54 12.65 -24.56
N PRO A 57 -0.35 11.92 -25.25
CA PRO A 57 -0.64 12.18 -26.67
C PRO A 57 -1.20 13.59 -26.92
N SER A 58 -1.96 14.14 -25.97
CA SER A 58 -2.49 15.50 -26.09
C SER A 58 -1.46 16.61 -25.84
N ARG A 59 -0.33 16.31 -25.17
CA ARG A 59 0.77 17.27 -24.96
C ARG A 59 1.85 17.13 -26.04
N PHE A 60 2.03 15.91 -26.51
CA PHE A 60 3.05 15.54 -27.47
C PHE A 60 2.42 14.78 -28.65
N PRO A 61 1.70 15.48 -29.55
CA PRO A 61 1.06 14.84 -30.70
C PRO A 61 2.06 14.30 -31.73
N THR A 62 3.31 14.76 -31.69
CA THR A 62 4.39 14.31 -32.57
C THR A 62 5.68 14.09 -31.80
N GLU A 63 6.54 13.17 -32.25
CA GLU A 63 7.85 12.95 -31.62
C GLU A 63 8.71 14.22 -31.64
N ALA A 64 8.61 15.04 -32.69
CA ALA A 64 9.29 16.33 -32.76
C ALA A 64 8.88 17.27 -31.61
N SER A 65 7.60 17.29 -31.22
CA SER A 65 7.13 18.08 -30.07
C SER A 65 7.60 17.53 -28.72
N ALA A 66 7.92 16.23 -28.65
CA ALA A 66 8.37 15.56 -27.44
C ALA A 66 9.89 15.56 -27.26
N GLN A 67 10.63 15.65 -28.37
CA GLN A 67 12.10 15.54 -28.42
C GLN A 67 12.83 16.42 -27.40
N PRO A 68 12.43 17.69 -27.15
CA PRO A 68 13.10 18.54 -26.16
C PRO A 68 13.04 18.03 -24.71
N TYR A 69 12.11 17.12 -24.41
CA TYR A 69 11.82 16.62 -23.07
C TYR A 69 12.42 15.23 -22.79
N VAL A 70 13.01 14.60 -23.81
CA VAL A 70 13.70 13.31 -23.68
C VAL A 70 14.91 13.45 -22.75
N ASN A 71 15.02 12.56 -21.78
CA ASN A 71 16.01 12.57 -20.70
C ASN A 71 16.10 13.91 -19.94
N ASN A 72 15.01 14.69 -19.93
CA ASN A 72 14.96 16.01 -19.30
C ASN A 72 13.74 16.12 -18.36
N PRO A 73 13.77 15.47 -17.17
CA PRO A 73 12.64 15.42 -16.26
C PRO A 73 12.20 16.80 -15.76
N GLN A 74 13.12 17.76 -15.63
CA GLN A 74 12.79 19.13 -15.22
C GLN A 74 12.01 19.88 -16.28
N ALA A 75 12.47 19.88 -17.53
CA ALA A 75 11.73 20.50 -18.62
C ALA A 75 10.38 19.81 -18.82
N LEU A 76 10.36 18.48 -18.73
CA LEU A 76 9.14 17.69 -18.87
C LEU A 76 8.10 18.07 -17.81
N ALA A 77 8.47 18.04 -16.53
CA ALA A 77 7.59 18.38 -15.41
C ALA A 77 7.04 19.82 -15.54
N ASN A 78 7.93 20.77 -15.86
CA ASN A 78 7.54 22.16 -16.06
C ASN A 78 6.56 22.32 -17.22
N ASN A 79 6.63 21.49 -18.26
CA ASN A 79 5.68 21.52 -19.37
C ASN A 79 4.34 20.84 -19.04
N VAL A 80 4.36 19.61 -18.50
CA VAL A 80 3.13 18.83 -18.30
C VAL A 80 2.27 19.32 -17.12
N TYR A 81 2.91 20.00 -16.16
CA TYR A 81 2.27 20.51 -14.94
C TYR A 81 2.12 22.04 -14.91
N ALA A 82 2.60 22.78 -15.92
CA ALA A 82 2.40 24.22 -16.02
C ALA A 82 0.91 24.61 -16.03
N GLY A 83 0.55 25.64 -15.25
CA GLY A 83 -0.80 26.21 -15.22
C GLY A 83 -1.86 25.32 -14.56
N ARG A 84 -1.45 24.29 -13.82
CA ARG A 84 -2.34 23.30 -13.20
C ARG A 84 -2.06 23.17 -11.71
N MET A 85 -3.07 22.86 -10.90
CA MET A 85 -2.90 22.51 -9.48
C MET A 85 -2.10 23.58 -8.70
N GLY A 86 -2.36 24.85 -9.00
CA GLY A 86 -1.68 26.00 -8.39
C GLY A 86 -0.31 26.35 -8.98
N ASN A 87 0.21 25.57 -9.92
CA ASN A 87 1.50 25.82 -10.56
C ASN A 87 1.41 27.02 -11.51
N THR A 88 1.68 28.21 -10.99
CA THR A 88 1.54 29.48 -11.72
C THR A 88 2.88 30.15 -12.00
N GLN A 89 3.94 29.76 -11.29
CA GLN A 89 5.27 30.33 -11.46
C GLN A 89 6.16 29.44 -12.36
N PRO A 90 7.13 30.04 -13.08
CA PRO A 90 8.15 29.27 -13.78
C PRO A 90 8.87 28.30 -12.84
N GLY A 91 8.98 27.03 -13.24
CA GLY A 91 9.63 26.01 -12.42
C GLY A 91 8.71 25.25 -11.46
N ASP A 92 7.47 25.71 -11.26
CA ASP A 92 6.53 25.06 -10.33
C ASP A 92 6.25 23.61 -10.67
N GLY A 93 6.16 23.28 -11.96
CA GLY A 93 5.88 21.92 -12.40
C GLY A 93 6.91 20.92 -11.88
N TYR A 94 8.19 21.24 -11.95
CA TYR A 94 9.25 20.39 -11.40
C TYR A 94 9.38 20.52 -9.88
N LEU A 95 9.22 21.73 -9.34
CA LEU A 95 9.35 21.99 -7.91
C LEU A 95 8.30 21.19 -7.10
N TYR A 96 7.06 21.15 -7.59
CA TYR A 96 5.92 20.45 -6.99
C TYR A 96 5.52 19.18 -7.76
N ARG A 97 6.50 18.49 -8.34
CA ARG A 97 6.31 17.14 -8.92
C ARG A 97 5.88 16.12 -7.87
N GLY A 98 5.33 14.99 -8.31
CA GLY A 98 4.86 13.87 -7.50
C GLY A 98 5.89 13.33 -6.51
N ARG A 99 5.56 13.38 -5.22
CA ARG A 99 6.38 12.84 -4.12
C ARG A 99 5.55 12.08 -3.08
N GLY A 100 6.22 11.20 -2.34
CA GLY A 100 5.67 10.45 -1.22
C GLY A 100 4.74 9.30 -1.63
N TYR A 101 4.18 8.63 -0.63
CA TYR A 101 3.34 7.44 -0.78
C TYR A 101 2.01 7.68 -1.51
N ILE A 102 1.61 8.93 -1.67
CA ILE A 102 0.33 9.34 -2.25
C ILE A 102 0.51 10.19 -3.53
N GLN A 103 1.75 10.27 -4.05
CA GLN A 103 2.07 11.06 -5.25
C GLN A 103 1.56 12.51 -5.18
N LEU A 104 1.90 13.23 -4.10
CA LEU A 104 1.51 14.62 -3.89
C LEU A 104 2.08 15.50 -5.02
N THR A 105 1.20 16.14 -5.80
CA THR A 105 1.57 16.89 -7.01
C THR A 105 0.85 18.24 -7.05
N GLY A 106 1.59 19.30 -7.41
CA GLY A 106 1.07 20.66 -7.61
C GLY A 106 1.09 21.53 -6.35
N ARG A 107 1.39 22.82 -6.53
CA ARG A 107 1.51 23.82 -5.45
C ARG A 107 0.29 23.85 -4.52
N ASP A 108 -0.92 23.72 -5.04
CA ASP A 108 -2.15 23.70 -4.22
C ASP A 108 -2.13 22.55 -3.21
N ALA A 109 -1.75 21.36 -3.67
CA ALA A 109 -1.69 20.18 -2.85
C ALA A 109 -0.55 20.27 -1.83
N TYR A 110 0.63 20.75 -2.22
CA TYR A 110 1.74 21.00 -1.29
C TYR A 110 1.36 22.01 -0.20
N THR A 111 0.61 23.05 -0.56
CA THR A 111 0.13 24.06 0.39
C THR A 111 -0.86 23.45 1.38
N ALA A 112 -1.93 22.83 0.88
CA ALA A 112 -3.00 22.32 1.73
C ALA A 112 -2.56 21.12 2.58
N VAL A 113 -1.80 20.19 2.01
CA VAL A 113 -1.27 19.03 2.73
C VAL A 113 -0.18 19.44 3.70
N GLY A 114 0.66 20.40 3.35
CA GLY A 114 1.65 20.95 4.29
C GLY A 114 1.00 21.53 5.53
N GLN A 115 -0.05 22.32 5.37
CA GLN A 115 -0.83 22.86 6.48
C GLN A 115 -1.44 21.74 7.34
N ALA A 116 -2.10 20.75 6.73
CA ALA A 116 -2.70 19.63 7.43
C ALA A 116 -1.67 18.73 8.15
N ALA A 117 -0.49 18.58 7.56
CA ALA A 117 0.62 17.78 8.10
C ALA A 117 1.46 18.53 9.15
N GLY A 118 1.30 19.86 9.28
CA GLY A 118 2.18 20.70 10.08
C GLY A 118 3.61 20.78 9.51
N LEU A 119 3.74 20.78 8.18
CA LEU A 119 5.01 20.83 7.45
C LEU A 119 5.01 21.98 6.45
N ASP A 120 6.11 22.73 6.36
CA ASP A 120 6.29 23.76 5.33
C ASP A 120 6.74 23.13 3.99
N LEU A 121 5.82 22.46 3.32
CA LEU A 121 6.07 21.81 2.03
C LEU A 121 6.17 22.80 0.87
N VAL A 122 5.68 24.03 1.02
CA VAL A 122 5.74 25.04 -0.05
C VAL A 122 7.16 25.52 -0.25
N ASN A 123 7.87 25.80 0.85
CA ASN A 123 9.26 26.24 0.81
C ASN A 123 10.25 25.07 0.84
N ASN A 124 9.84 23.90 1.37
CA ASN A 124 10.70 22.71 1.47
C ASN A 124 10.01 21.47 0.86
N PRO A 125 9.76 21.43 -0.47
CA PRO A 125 8.98 20.36 -1.10
C PRO A 125 9.62 18.98 -1.00
N ASP A 126 10.94 18.87 -0.82
CA ASP A 126 11.61 17.58 -0.67
C ASP A 126 11.27 16.88 0.66
N LEU A 127 10.74 17.61 1.65
CA LEU A 127 10.16 16.99 2.84
C LEU A 127 9.05 15.99 2.50
N ALA A 128 8.35 16.16 1.37
CA ALA A 128 7.30 15.23 0.93
C ALA A 128 7.84 13.86 0.46
N ALA A 129 9.12 13.78 0.09
CA ALA A 129 9.78 12.52 -0.30
C ALA A 129 10.60 11.89 0.85
N ALA A 130 10.83 12.64 1.93
CA ALA A 130 11.61 12.18 3.07
C ALA A 130 10.89 11.01 3.78
N PRO A 131 11.54 9.83 3.96
CA PRO A 131 10.91 8.66 4.57
C PRO A 131 10.27 8.92 5.94
N GLU A 132 10.89 9.77 6.75
CA GLU A 132 10.40 10.17 8.07
C GLU A 132 9.10 10.99 8.03
N ASN A 133 8.81 11.64 6.89
CA ASN A 133 7.62 12.48 6.70
C ASN A 133 6.55 11.81 5.83
N ALA A 134 6.89 10.76 5.07
CA ALA A 134 6.01 10.16 4.08
C ALA A 134 4.64 9.73 4.67
N LEU A 135 4.64 9.12 5.86
CA LEU A 135 3.41 8.73 6.55
C LEU A 135 2.59 9.95 7.01
N ARG A 136 3.26 10.98 7.56
CA ARG A 136 2.62 12.23 8.01
C ARG A 136 2.01 13.02 6.85
N VAL A 137 2.69 13.06 5.71
CA VAL A 137 2.18 13.66 4.47
C VAL A 137 0.96 12.90 3.96
N ALA A 138 0.98 11.56 4.00
CA ALA A 138 -0.20 10.76 3.66
C ALA A 138 -1.39 11.04 4.59
N CYS A 139 -1.14 11.17 5.90
CA CYS A 139 -2.18 11.57 6.86
C CYS A 139 -2.72 12.99 6.57
N GLY A 140 -1.83 13.94 6.26
CA GLY A 140 -2.20 15.32 5.89
C GLY A 140 -3.09 15.37 4.65
N PHE A 141 -2.77 14.59 3.62
CA PHE A 141 -3.63 14.46 2.44
C PHE A 141 -4.98 13.86 2.76
N TRP A 142 -5.02 12.83 3.61
CA TRP A 142 -6.25 12.19 4.03
C TRP A 142 -7.20 13.18 4.73
N ALA A 143 -6.64 14.00 5.62
CA ALA A 143 -7.36 15.08 6.28
C ALA A 143 -7.81 16.17 5.29
N TRP A 144 -6.93 16.62 4.40
CA TRP A 144 -7.26 17.62 3.38
C TRP A 144 -8.41 17.18 2.47
N LYS A 145 -8.43 15.91 2.05
CA LYS A 145 -9.52 15.33 1.26
C LYS A 145 -10.79 15.08 2.08
N GLY A 146 -10.74 15.21 3.42
CA GLY A 146 -11.88 14.98 4.29
C GLY A 146 -12.42 13.55 4.17
N LEU A 147 -11.53 12.56 4.25
CA LEU A 147 -11.89 11.15 4.02
C LEU A 147 -12.48 10.47 5.25
N ASN A 148 -12.12 10.90 6.47
CA ASN A 148 -12.65 10.33 7.71
C ASN A 148 -14.19 10.25 7.76
N PRO A 149 -14.97 11.31 7.44
CA PRO A 149 -16.43 11.20 7.42
C PRO A 149 -16.97 10.18 6.42
N VAL A 150 -16.25 9.90 5.33
CA VAL A 150 -16.64 8.89 4.35
C VAL A 150 -16.31 7.49 4.86
N CYS A 151 -15.18 7.30 5.54
CA CYS A 151 -14.88 6.02 6.21
C CYS A 151 -15.93 5.66 7.26
N ASP A 152 -16.47 6.66 7.94
CA ASP A 152 -17.47 6.48 9.00
C ASP A 152 -18.81 5.95 8.47
N THR A 153 -19.07 6.01 7.17
CA THR A 153 -20.26 5.37 6.56
C THR A 153 -20.07 3.86 6.36
N GLY A 154 -18.82 3.37 6.42
CA GLY A 154 -18.47 1.98 6.11
C GLY A 154 -18.41 1.64 4.61
N ASP A 155 -18.52 2.65 3.75
CA ASP A 155 -18.43 2.47 2.30
C ASP A 155 -16.98 2.69 1.80
N PHE A 156 -16.25 1.59 1.63
CA PHE A 156 -14.88 1.66 1.09
C PHE A 156 -14.83 2.14 -0.37
N ASN A 157 -15.84 1.83 -1.18
CA ASN A 157 -15.89 2.25 -2.58
C ASN A 157 -16.03 3.77 -2.67
N ALA A 158 -16.88 4.37 -1.83
CA ALA A 158 -17.01 5.83 -1.74
C ALA A 158 -15.69 6.52 -1.35
N VAL A 159 -14.86 5.87 -0.51
CA VAL A 159 -13.50 6.37 -0.20
C VAL A 159 -12.61 6.34 -1.44
N VAL A 160 -12.61 5.23 -2.19
CA VAL A 160 -11.82 5.07 -3.42
C VAL A 160 -12.24 6.07 -4.49
N GLU A 161 -13.54 6.26 -4.69
CA GLU A 161 -14.08 7.26 -5.62
C GLU A 161 -13.65 8.67 -5.23
N LYS A 162 -13.67 9.00 -3.95
CA LYS A 162 -13.25 10.32 -3.48
C LYS A 162 -11.76 10.58 -3.64
N ILE A 163 -10.91 9.55 -3.59
CA ILE A 163 -9.47 9.66 -3.83
C ILE A 163 -9.18 9.81 -5.33
N ASN A 164 -9.77 8.97 -6.18
CA ASN A 164 -9.38 8.84 -7.59
C ASN A 164 -10.32 9.50 -8.60
N GLY A 165 -11.51 9.95 -8.17
CA GLY A 165 -12.59 10.34 -9.07
C GLY A 165 -13.26 9.15 -9.77
N GLY A 166 -13.06 7.92 -9.27
CA GLY A 166 -13.64 6.68 -9.81
C GLY A 166 -13.08 5.44 -9.11
N LEU A 167 -13.45 4.25 -9.59
CA LEU A 167 -13.11 2.95 -8.98
C LEU A 167 -11.85 2.28 -9.55
N ASN A 168 -10.95 3.07 -10.17
CA ASN A 168 -9.72 2.54 -10.73
C ASN A 168 -8.84 1.91 -9.63
N GLY A 169 -8.42 0.66 -9.83
CA GLY A 169 -7.58 -0.09 -8.88
C GLY A 169 -8.33 -0.70 -7.69
N LEU A 170 -9.67 -0.75 -7.72
CA LEU A 170 -10.47 -1.23 -6.58
C LEU A 170 -10.10 -2.65 -6.12
N ASP A 171 -9.87 -3.59 -7.04
CA ASP A 171 -9.53 -4.98 -6.69
C ASP A 171 -8.23 -5.07 -5.88
N ASP A 172 -7.19 -4.33 -6.28
CA ASP A 172 -5.93 -4.28 -5.54
C ASP A 172 -6.10 -3.59 -4.18
N ARG A 173 -6.90 -2.53 -4.10
CA ARG A 173 -7.24 -1.87 -2.82
C ARG A 173 -7.98 -2.79 -1.87
N ASN A 174 -8.90 -3.63 -2.38
CA ASN A 174 -9.58 -4.65 -1.59
C ASN A 174 -8.61 -5.73 -1.08
N ALA A 175 -7.65 -6.15 -1.91
CA ALA A 175 -6.60 -7.08 -1.48
C ALA A 175 -5.72 -6.48 -0.37
N TRP A 176 -5.36 -5.20 -0.48
CA TRP A 176 -4.67 -4.47 0.59
C TRP A 176 -5.52 -4.34 1.85
N LEU A 177 -6.80 -4.02 1.72
CA LEU A 177 -7.72 -3.90 2.85
C LEU A 177 -7.81 -5.22 3.64
N ALA A 178 -7.99 -6.33 2.94
CA ALA A 178 -8.01 -7.65 3.57
C ALA A 178 -6.69 -7.94 4.31
N LYS A 179 -5.54 -7.61 3.70
CA LYS A 179 -4.22 -7.77 4.35
C LYS A 179 -4.08 -6.92 5.60
N VAL A 180 -4.48 -5.65 5.54
CA VAL A 180 -4.42 -4.71 6.66
C VAL A 180 -5.33 -5.15 7.80
N GLN A 181 -6.57 -5.56 7.50
CA GLN A 181 -7.52 -6.03 8.52
C GLN A 181 -6.99 -7.25 9.27
N LYS A 182 -6.36 -8.22 8.58
CA LYS A 182 -5.71 -9.35 9.22
C LYS A 182 -4.62 -8.92 10.20
N VAL A 183 -3.71 -8.05 9.74
CA VAL A 183 -2.61 -7.53 10.57
C VAL A 183 -3.16 -6.79 11.80
N LEU A 184 -4.17 -5.92 11.63
CA LEU A 184 -4.77 -5.15 12.72
C LEU A 184 -5.58 -6.00 13.70
N ALA A 185 -6.16 -7.10 13.25
CA ALA A 185 -6.82 -8.08 14.12
C ALA A 185 -5.83 -8.87 15.01
N GLY A 186 -4.52 -8.61 14.87
CA GLY A 186 -3.49 -9.38 15.57
C GLY A 186 -3.28 -10.77 14.97
N GLU A 187 -3.84 -11.05 13.79
CA GLU A 187 -3.43 -12.21 13.00
C GLU A 187 -2.02 -11.94 12.48
N SER A 188 -1.01 -12.22 13.30
CA SER A 188 0.36 -12.29 12.83
C SER A 188 0.38 -13.27 11.66
N VAL A 189 0.99 -12.89 10.53
CA VAL A 189 1.34 -13.86 9.49
C VAL A 189 2.19 -14.91 10.19
N ARG A 190 1.59 -16.07 10.48
CA ARG A 190 2.26 -17.14 11.21
C ARG A 190 3.50 -17.50 10.41
N ASP A 191 4.68 -17.34 10.98
CA ASP A 191 5.90 -17.78 10.32
C ASP A 191 5.77 -19.30 10.11
N LEU A 192 5.57 -19.69 8.84
CA LEU A 192 5.30 -21.06 8.44
C LEU A 192 6.46 -22.00 8.81
N ASN A 193 7.66 -21.44 8.98
CA ASN A 193 8.87 -22.19 9.32
C ASN A 193 9.21 -22.13 10.82
N ALA A 194 8.50 -21.31 11.61
CA ALA A 194 8.76 -21.23 13.04
C ALA A 194 8.47 -22.58 13.70
N LYS A 195 9.35 -22.98 14.62
CA LYS A 195 9.22 -24.22 15.40
C LYS A 195 7.83 -24.35 16.04
N SER A 196 7.32 -23.26 16.62
CA SER A 196 6.00 -23.21 17.24
C SER A 196 4.85 -23.44 16.25
N THR A 197 4.95 -22.92 15.02
CA THR A 197 3.96 -23.15 13.96
C THR A 197 3.98 -24.62 13.52
N ILE A 198 5.16 -25.20 13.33
CA ILE A 198 5.31 -26.61 12.98
C ILE A 198 4.73 -27.51 14.08
N GLN A 199 5.01 -27.21 15.36
CA GLN A 199 4.43 -27.94 16.49
C GLN A 199 2.91 -27.87 16.49
N ALA A 200 2.34 -26.69 16.27
CA ALA A 200 0.88 -26.51 16.23
C ALA A 200 0.24 -27.35 15.11
N VAL A 201 0.86 -27.38 13.91
CA VAL A 201 0.40 -28.21 12.80
C VAL A 201 0.50 -29.70 13.14
N GLN A 202 1.63 -30.15 13.70
CA GLN A 202 1.82 -31.54 14.09
C GLN A 202 0.78 -31.97 15.16
N GLN A 203 0.51 -31.12 16.15
CA GLN A 203 -0.52 -31.36 17.18
C GLN A 203 -1.92 -31.44 16.56
N ALA A 204 -2.26 -30.49 15.68
CA ALA A 204 -3.56 -30.41 15.04
C ALA A 204 -3.85 -31.59 14.09
N LEU A 205 -2.81 -32.14 13.44
CA LEU A 205 -2.92 -33.35 12.63
C LEU A 205 -3.09 -34.59 13.52
N ASN A 206 -2.27 -34.74 14.57
CA ASN A 206 -2.40 -35.84 15.53
C ASN A 206 -3.79 -35.88 16.18
N SER A 207 -4.32 -34.72 16.61
CA SER A 207 -5.64 -34.63 17.24
C SER A 207 -6.79 -35.00 16.30
N ARG A 208 -6.56 -34.98 14.98
CA ARG A 208 -7.52 -35.38 13.94
C ARG A 208 -7.29 -36.81 13.42
N GLY A 209 -6.39 -37.58 14.06
CA GLY A 209 -6.17 -38.99 13.75
C GLY A 209 -5.11 -39.27 12.67
N TYR A 210 -4.31 -38.27 12.29
CA TYR A 210 -3.16 -38.43 11.41
C TYR A 210 -1.91 -38.75 12.25
N THR A 211 -1.93 -39.89 12.93
CA THR A 211 -0.93 -40.27 13.95
C THR A 211 0.45 -40.62 13.37
N GLU A 212 0.54 -40.84 12.06
CA GLU A 212 1.81 -41.02 11.35
C GLU A 212 2.74 -39.80 11.47
N VAL A 213 2.21 -38.64 11.84
CA VAL A 213 2.99 -37.41 12.10
C VAL A 213 3.99 -37.59 13.23
N GLY A 214 3.65 -38.41 14.25
CA GLY A 214 4.49 -38.63 15.42
C GLY A 214 4.52 -37.43 16.37
N THR A 215 5.56 -37.32 17.19
CA THR A 215 5.69 -36.27 18.22
C THR A 215 5.70 -34.87 17.59
N ALA A 216 4.98 -33.94 18.22
CA ALA A 216 5.00 -32.53 17.83
C ALA A 216 6.27 -31.81 18.33
N ASP A 217 7.41 -32.13 17.71
CA ASP A 217 8.74 -31.66 18.06
C ASP A 217 9.15 -30.33 17.39
N GLY A 218 8.35 -29.87 16.42
CA GLY A 218 8.63 -28.65 15.66
C GLY A 218 9.60 -28.84 14.50
N ILE A 219 9.90 -30.09 14.13
CA ILE A 219 10.80 -30.44 13.03
C ILE A 219 9.95 -31.02 11.89
N TRP A 220 9.95 -30.35 10.74
CA TRP A 220 9.21 -30.84 9.57
C TRP A 220 9.96 -31.96 8.84
N GLY A 221 9.63 -33.21 9.15
CA GLY A 221 10.21 -34.41 8.53
C GLY A 221 9.23 -35.17 7.61
N ASN A 222 9.70 -36.29 7.06
CA ASN A 222 8.92 -37.15 6.14
C ASN A 222 7.56 -37.58 6.72
N ASN A 223 7.50 -37.82 8.02
CA ASN A 223 6.28 -38.23 8.73
C ASN A 223 5.25 -37.09 8.82
N SER A 224 5.71 -35.87 9.16
CA SER A 224 4.87 -34.67 9.15
C SER A 224 4.35 -34.37 7.74
N GLN A 225 5.20 -34.53 6.72
CA GLN A 225 4.78 -34.38 5.32
C GLN A 225 3.70 -35.41 4.94
N LYS A 226 3.90 -36.70 5.24
CA LYS A 226 2.91 -37.75 4.96
C LYS A 226 1.55 -37.47 5.61
N GLY A 227 1.54 -37.09 6.88
CA GLY A 227 0.29 -36.77 7.58
C GLY A 227 -0.41 -35.54 6.99
N ALA A 228 0.35 -34.51 6.63
CA ALA A 228 -0.18 -33.31 5.98
C ALA A 228 -0.73 -33.61 4.58
N ASP A 229 -0.05 -34.45 3.79
CA ASP A 229 -0.51 -34.86 2.46
C ASP A 229 -1.80 -35.67 2.54
N ARG A 230 -1.91 -36.59 3.52
CA ARG A 230 -3.15 -37.33 3.75
C ARG A 230 -4.28 -36.40 4.17
N PHE A 231 -4.04 -35.48 5.12
CA PHE A 231 -5.03 -34.50 5.53
C PHE A 231 -5.50 -33.63 4.35
N ARG A 232 -4.58 -33.15 3.52
CA ARG A 232 -4.91 -32.38 2.32
C ARG A 232 -5.78 -33.18 1.35
N LYS A 233 -5.43 -34.44 1.11
CA LYS A 233 -6.22 -35.36 0.27
C LYS A 233 -7.63 -35.55 0.82
N ASP A 234 -7.75 -35.82 2.12
CA ASP A 234 -9.04 -36.07 2.78
C ASP A 234 -9.95 -34.82 2.79
N ASN A 235 -9.36 -33.62 2.71
CA ASN A 235 -10.07 -32.34 2.75
C ASN A 235 -10.12 -31.61 1.39
N ASN A 236 -9.77 -32.30 0.29
CA ASN A 236 -9.73 -31.74 -1.07
C ASN A 236 -8.90 -30.44 -1.19
N LEU A 237 -7.84 -30.32 -0.40
CA LEU A 237 -6.86 -29.25 -0.51
C LEU A 237 -5.85 -29.68 -1.58
N GLY A 238 -5.84 -29.02 -2.75
CA GLY A 238 -4.93 -29.38 -3.86
C GLY A 238 -3.45 -29.47 -3.45
N GLY A 239 -2.66 -30.37 -4.08
CA GLY A 239 -1.20 -30.49 -3.87
C GLY A 239 -0.43 -29.44 -4.69
N VAL A 240 0.72 -28.90 -4.28
CA VAL A 240 1.83 -29.51 -3.55
C VAL A 240 2.49 -28.47 -2.62
N GLY A 241 2.08 -28.45 -1.36
CA GLY A 241 2.87 -27.79 -0.33
C GLY A 241 3.88 -28.77 0.22
N ASN A 242 5.15 -28.72 -0.23
CA ASN A 242 6.24 -29.56 0.29
C ASN A 242 6.56 -29.32 1.79
N LYS A 243 5.80 -28.43 2.47
CA LYS A 243 5.92 -28.01 3.87
C LYS A 243 4.58 -27.47 4.43
N VAL A 244 4.61 -26.79 5.58
CA VAL A 244 3.52 -25.96 6.10
C VAL A 244 3.20 -24.83 5.11
N ASP A 245 1.93 -24.68 4.76
CA ASP A 245 1.42 -23.58 3.94
C ASP A 245 0.14 -23.00 4.55
N THR A 246 -0.32 -21.88 4.02
CA THR A 246 -1.49 -21.16 4.52
C THR A 246 -2.80 -21.95 4.34
N ALA A 247 -2.90 -22.78 3.30
CA ALA A 247 -4.09 -23.61 3.06
C ALA A 247 -4.21 -24.71 4.13
N LEU A 248 -3.09 -25.34 4.49
CA LEU A 248 -3.00 -26.31 5.57
C LEU A 248 -3.34 -25.69 6.92
N LEU A 249 -2.77 -24.52 7.25
CA LEU A 249 -3.09 -23.82 8.50
C LEU A 249 -4.58 -23.51 8.60
N SER A 250 -5.15 -22.89 7.56
CA SER A 250 -6.57 -22.52 7.54
C SER A 250 -7.49 -23.72 7.73
N ALA A 251 -7.21 -24.85 7.08
CA ALA A 251 -8.01 -26.06 7.21
C ALA A 251 -7.85 -26.75 8.58
N LEU A 252 -6.71 -26.55 9.24
CA LEU A 252 -6.48 -27.02 10.61
C LEU A 252 -7.04 -26.07 11.69
N GLY A 253 -7.58 -24.91 11.31
CA GLY A 253 -8.05 -23.88 12.24
C GLY A 253 -6.91 -23.19 12.98
N LEU A 254 -5.78 -23.00 12.28
CA LEU A 254 -4.53 -22.39 12.76
C LEU A 254 -4.22 -21.10 12.00
#